data_AF-A0A7U6LYX4-F1
#
_entry.id   AF-A0A7U6LYX4-F1
#
_cell.length_a   1.000
_cell.length_b   1.000
_cell.length_c   1.000
_cell.angle_alpha   90.00
_cell.angle_beta   90.00
_cell.angle_gamma   90.00
#
_symmetry.space_group_name_H-M   'P 1'
#
loop_
_entity.id
_entity.type
_entity.pdbx_description
1 polymer ?
#
loop_
_entity_poly.entity_id
_entity_poly.type
_entity_poly.pdbx_seq_one_letter_code
_entity_poly.pdbx_strand_id
1 'polypeptide(L)'
;MDQPAKVVKPFLEYDQLVKKLSERGMLLHNPLRAQRKLTQVGYYRLSGYWSPALKYKYIAPGNYEKLNEFKENTSFESIFDFYLFDKKLRLELMCAIERIEVYLRTIIAHELGRHNPLAYLDKKNFSKFALIPDDGKTLSDFESWQNKHESLLKESREESIKSHIETGKPIPIWVACEAWNFGTVSKLYSMLNGANQKLICDRLGIDNRQVIDNWLININGIRNRCAHHSRVCNRPNIRTLMLPKLGFFNTLKLGSAELNKLYGFICVLWFLVSKIGQSSNWICRIADLVDNMPKAAGLNFKSMGFGEGGFPRKLFPQTDKKPSPAKSIEQMPLLDDLFKKVELISAQDISIEPFDVTDQHIEKLIELAMKLESIKKADS
;
A
#
# COMPACT_ATOMS: atom_id res chain seq x y z
N MET A 1 -42.71 5.05 -18.10
CA MET A 1 -41.90 6.26 -17.83
C MET A 1 -40.53 6.02 -18.42
N ASP A 2 -40.26 6.58 -19.59
CA ASP A 2 -38.91 6.56 -20.15
C ASP A 2 -37.99 7.37 -19.23
N GLN A 3 -36.97 6.72 -18.68
CA GLN A 3 -35.90 7.46 -18.03
C GLN A 3 -35.19 8.29 -19.12
N PRO A 4 -34.98 9.60 -18.91
CA PRO A 4 -34.28 10.42 -19.89
C PRO A 4 -32.92 9.80 -20.20
N ALA A 5 -32.59 9.71 -21.50
CA ALA A 5 -31.33 9.13 -21.97
C ALA A 5 -30.15 9.81 -21.26
N LYS A 6 -29.29 9.02 -20.62
CA LYS A 6 -28.12 9.52 -19.91
C LYS A 6 -27.12 10.08 -20.92
N VAL A 7 -27.05 11.41 -21.02
CA VAL A 7 -26.13 12.10 -21.94
C VAL A 7 -24.68 12.01 -21.43
N VAL A 8 -23.75 11.70 -22.34
CA VAL A 8 -22.32 11.66 -22.04
C VAL A 8 -21.82 13.06 -21.69
N LYS A 9 -20.97 13.18 -20.67
CA LYS A 9 -20.42 14.48 -20.28
C LYS A 9 -19.54 15.04 -21.40
N PRO A 10 -19.69 16.32 -21.77
CA PRO A 10 -18.86 16.91 -22.81
C PRO A 10 -17.39 16.99 -22.37
N PHE A 11 -16.49 16.89 -23.34
CA PHE A 11 -15.08 17.19 -23.15
C PHE A 11 -14.91 18.68 -22.80
N LEU A 12 -13.95 18.97 -21.92
CA LEU A 12 -13.60 20.33 -21.50
C LEU A 12 -12.08 20.46 -21.47
N GLU A 13 -11.58 21.55 -22.02
CA GLU A 13 -10.17 21.93 -21.94
C GLU A 13 -9.77 22.32 -20.50
N TYR A 14 -8.47 22.35 -20.22
CA TYR A 14 -7.99 22.53 -18.84
C TYR A 14 -8.42 23.86 -18.21
N ASP A 15 -8.44 24.95 -18.96
CA ASP A 15 -8.94 26.26 -18.54
C ASP A 15 -10.45 26.22 -18.24
N GLN A 16 -11.23 25.53 -19.08
CA GLN A 16 -12.66 25.32 -18.88
C GLN A 16 -12.94 24.48 -17.63
N LEU A 17 -12.09 23.47 -17.35
CA LEU A 17 -12.17 22.69 -16.11
C LEU A 17 -11.89 23.54 -14.88
N VAL A 18 -10.90 24.45 -14.93
CA VAL A 18 -10.62 25.41 -13.85
C VAL A 18 -11.79 26.35 -13.65
N LYS A 19 -12.34 26.93 -14.72
CA LYS A 19 -13.53 27.79 -14.67
C LYS A 19 -14.71 27.06 -14.02
N LYS A 20 -14.97 25.81 -14.43
CA LYS A 20 -16.01 24.95 -13.85
C LYS A 20 -15.83 24.71 -12.35
N LEU A 21 -14.60 24.56 -11.86
CA LEU A 21 -14.36 24.42 -10.42
C LEU A 21 -14.69 25.72 -9.68
N SER A 22 -14.29 26.87 -10.24
CA SER A 22 -14.61 28.20 -9.70
C SER A 22 -16.12 28.45 -9.63
N GLU A 23 -16.84 28.18 -10.72
CA GLU A 23 -18.30 28.35 -10.82
C GLU A 23 -19.06 27.51 -9.80
N ARG A 24 -18.49 26.36 -9.41
CA ARG A 24 -19.07 25.47 -8.39
C ARG A 24 -18.73 25.90 -6.96
N GLY A 25 -17.99 26.99 -6.77
CA GLY A 25 -17.63 27.56 -5.47
C GLY A 25 -16.29 27.09 -4.90
N MET A 26 -15.38 26.52 -5.70
CA MET A 26 -14.02 26.19 -5.23
C MET A 26 -13.15 27.45 -5.27
N LEU A 27 -12.45 27.73 -4.16
CA LEU A 27 -11.46 28.81 -4.11
C LEU A 27 -10.20 28.41 -4.88
N LEU A 28 -9.79 29.25 -5.82
CA LEU A 28 -8.62 29.07 -6.67
C LEU A 28 -7.64 30.22 -6.44
N HIS A 29 -6.82 30.13 -5.38
CA HIS A 29 -5.85 31.18 -5.06
C HIS A 29 -4.82 31.37 -6.16
N ASN A 30 -4.46 30.27 -6.87
CA ASN A 30 -3.61 30.32 -8.04
C ASN A 30 -4.20 29.46 -9.19
N PRO A 31 -5.05 30.04 -10.06
CA PRO A 31 -5.70 29.31 -11.15
C PRO A 31 -4.72 28.64 -12.12
N LEU A 32 -3.58 29.27 -12.42
CA LEU A 32 -2.54 28.70 -13.28
C LEU A 32 -1.88 27.47 -12.65
N ARG A 33 -1.68 27.47 -11.32
CA ARG A 33 -1.23 26.28 -10.59
C ARG A 33 -2.30 25.18 -10.64
N ALA A 34 -3.57 25.51 -10.44
CA ALA A 34 -4.66 24.55 -10.52
C ALA A 34 -4.75 23.89 -11.91
N GLN A 35 -4.67 24.68 -12.98
CA GLN A 35 -4.64 24.20 -14.36
C GLN A 35 -3.48 23.20 -14.58
N ARG A 36 -2.24 23.60 -14.23
CA ARG A 36 -1.07 22.71 -14.34
C ARG A 36 -1.25 21.39 -13.59
N LYS A 37 -1.85 21.43 -12.39
CA LYS A 37 -2.11 20.21 -11.60
C LYS A 37 -3.22 19.35 -12.18
N LEU A 38 -4.25 19.94 -12.80
CA LEU A 38 -5.26 19.20 -13.55
C LEU A 38 -4.65 18.50 -14.77
N THR A 39 -3.72 19.15 -15.48
CA THR A 39 -2.97 18.54 -16.58
C THR A 39 -2.13 17.35 -16.10
N GLN A 40 -1.45 17.48 -14.96
CA GLN A 40 -0.55 16.42 -14.44
C GLN A 40 -1.29 15.24 -13.80
N VAL A 41 -2.35 15.49 -13.03
CA VAL A 41 -3.01 14.46 -12.20
C VAL A 41 -4.33 13.97 -12.80
N GLY A 42 -5.01 14.83 -13.56
CA GLY A 42 -6.31 14.55 -14.15
C GLY A 42 -7.49 14.96 -13.26
N TYR A 43 -8.51 15.56 -13.89
CA TYR A 43 -9.72 16.04 -13.22
C TYR A 43 -10.47 14.94 -12.47
N TYR A 44 -10.71 13.79 -13.11
CA TYR A 44 -11.47 12.71 -12.48
C TYR A 44 -10.75 12.09 -11.27
N ARG A 45 -9.43 12.01 -11.33
CA ARG A 45 -8.63 11.52 -10.19
C ARG A 45 -8.76 12.45 -9.00
N LEU A 46 -8.54 13.75 -9.20
CA LEU A 46 -8.70 14.75 -8.14
C LEU A 46 -10.16 14.87 -7.68
N SER A 47 -11.13 14.52 -8.53
CA SER A 47 -12.55 14.47 -8.15
C SER A 47 -12.90 13.47 -7.07
N GLY A 48 -12.10 12.40 -6.95
CA GLY A 48 -12.15 11.53 -5.79
C GLY A 48 -11.85 12.26 -4.47
N TYR A 49 -11.02 13.30 -4.47
CA TYR A 49 -10.55 13.97 -3.25
C TYR A 49 -11.44 15.13 -2.82
N TRP A 50 -11.98 15.91 -3.76
CA TRP A 50 -12.96 16.95 -3.41
C TRP A 50 -14.41 16.44 -3.30
N SER A 51 -14.69 15.20 -3.68
CA SER A 51 -16.04 14.62 -3.53
C SER A 51 -16.64 14.79 -2.13
N PRO A 52 -15.91 14.56 -1.01
CA PRO A 52 -16.41 14.80 0.35
C PRO A 52 -16.57 16.28 0.74
N ALA A 53 -15.96 17.18 -0.04
CA ALA A 53 -16.04 18.63 0.13
C ALA A 53 -17.26 19.25 -0.57
N LEU A 54 -18.06 18.46 -1.29
CA LEU A 54 -19.29 18.92 -1.92
C LEU A 54 -20.42 19.07 -0.89
N LYS A 55 -21.36 19.98 -1.16
CA LYS A 55 -22.56 20.17 -0.36
C LYS A 55 -23.47 18.95 -0.46
N TYR A 56 -24.22 18.70 0.61
CA TYR A 56 -25.22 17.65 0.67
C TYR A 56 -26.55 18.25 1.08
N LYS A 57 -27.62 17.86 0.39
CA LYS A 57 -28.99 18.22 0.72
C LYS A 57 -29.64 17.05 1.44
N TYR A 58 -30.16 17.29 2.63
CA TYR A 58 -30.93 16.28 3.36
C TYR A 58 -32.24 15.99 2.61
N ILE A 59 -32.55 14.72 2.41
CA ILE A 59 -33.84 14.28 1.86
C ILE A 59 -34.66 13.58 2.95
N ALA A 60 -34.08 12.54 3.57
CA ALA A 60 -34.75 11.70 4.57
C ALA A 60 -33.71 11.07 5.51
N PRO A 61 -34.10 10.41 6.60
CA PRO A 61 -33.16 9.74 7.50
C PRO A 61 -32.28 8.73 6.74
N GLY A 62 -30.96 8.93 6.77
CA GLY A 62 -30.00 8.09 6.04
C GLY A 62 -29.90 8.37 4.54
N ASN A 63 -30.67 9.32 4.00
CA ASN A 63 -30.66 9.68 2.58
C ASN A 63 -30.32 11.16 2.35
N TYR A 64 -29.18 11.38 1.69
CA TYR A 64 -28.67 12.70 1.35
C TYR A 64 -28.39 12.77 -0.15
N GLU A 65 -28.84 13.83 -0.79
CA GLU A 65 -28.46 14.14 -2.17
C GLU A 65 -27.13 14.88 -2.19
N LYS A 66 -26.20 14.36 -3.00
CA LYS A 66 -24.92 15.01 -3.22
C LYS A 66 -25.06 16.08 -4.30
N LEU A 67 -24.79 17.33 -3.94
CA LEU A 67 -24.84 18.46 -4.86
C LEU A 67 -23.53 18.60 -5.64
N ASN A 68 -23.57 19.42 -6.70
CA ASN A 68 -22.38 19.77 -7.46
C ASN A 68 -21.62 20.96 -6.87
N GLU A 69 -22.17 21.70 -5.92
CA GLU A 69 -21.49 22.84 -5.30
C GLU A 69 -20.53 22.43 -4.19
N PHE A 70 -19.44 23.19 -4.01
CA PHE A 70 -18.50 23.01 -2.91
C PHE A 70 -19.00 23.66 -1.62
N LYS A 71 -18.63 23.07 -0.48
CA LYS A 71 -18.77 23.73 0.83
C LYS A 71 -17.92 24.99 0.85
N GLU A 72 -18.35 25.98 1.64
CA GLU A 72 -17.61 27.23 1.83
C GLU A 72 -16.16 26.96 2.26
N ASN A 73 -15.26 27.84 1.83
CA ASN A 73 -13.82 27.77 2.11
C ASN A 73 -13.11 26.51 1.56
N THR A 74 -13.70 25.78 0.61
CA THR A 74 -13.02 24.68 -0.08
C THR A 74 -12.04 25.24 -1.12
N SER A 75 -10.74 25.15 -0.87
CA SER A 75 -9.70 25.57 -1.82
C SER A 75 -9.12 24.41 -2.61
N PHE A 76 -8.69 24.67 -3.86
CA PHE A 76 -8.00 23.66 -4.67
C PHE A 76 -6.71 23.19 -3.99
N GLU A 77 -5.96 24.09 -3.36
CA GLU A 77 -4.72 23.77 -2.65
C GLU A 77 -4.95 22.75 -1.54
N SER A 78 -5.98 22.96 -0.69
CA SER A 78 -6.30 22.02 0.39
C SER A 78 -6.66 20.63 -0.13
N ILE A 79 -7.39 20.54 -1.24
CA ILE A 79 -7.71 19.25 -1.87
C ILE A 79 -6.46 18.60 -2.46
N PHE A 80 -5.59 19.39 -3.06
CA PHE A 80 -4.34 18.88 -3.61
C PHE A 80 -3.40 18.38 -2.51
N ASP A 81 -3.36 19.05 -1.36
CA ASP A 81 -2.60 18.59 -0.20
C ASP A 81 -3.19 17.28 0.36
N PHE A 82 -4.52 17.13 0.38
CA PHE A 82 -5.15 15.84 0.68
C PHE A 82 -4.71 14.75 -0.31
N TYR A 83 -4.67 15.05 -1.62
CA TYR A 83 -4.15 14.10 -2.61
C TYR A 83 -2.70 13.67 -2.32
N LEU A 84 -1.83 14.62 -1.93
CA LEU A 84 -0.43 14.32 -1.60
C LEU A 84 -0.30 13.51 -0.31
N PHE A 85 -1.09 13.82 0.72
CA PHE A 85 -1.15 13.05 1.96
C PHE A 85 -1.55 11.59 1.70
N ASP A 86 -2.63 11.37 0.95
CA ASP A 86 -3.11 10.02 0.61
C ASP A 86 -2.11 9.28 -0.31
N LYS A 87 -1.34 10.00 -1.15
CA LYS A 87 -0.20 9.44 -1.88
C LYS A 87 0.89 8.92 -0.93
N LYS A 88 1.32 9.72 0.04
CA LYS A 88 2.31 9.30 1.04
C LYS A 88 1.80 8.09 1.83
N LEU A 89 0.53 8.11 2.21
CA LEU A 89 -0.11 7.00 2.93
C LEU A 89 -0.13 5.71 2.11
N ARG A 90 -0.49 5.77 0.81
CA ARG A 90 -0.41 4.60 -0.08
C ARG A 90 0.98 3.98 -0.13
N LEU A 91 2.03 4.81 -0.16
CA LEU A 91 3.41 4.33 -0.17
C LEU A 91 3.75 3.59 1.13
N GLU A 92 3.37 4.14 2.28
CA GLU A 92 3.58 3.48 3.57
C GLU A 92 2.79 2.18 3.69
N LEU A 93 1.52 2.16 3.25
CA LEU A 93 0.72 0.94 3.23
C LEU A 93 1.37 -0.12 2.32
N MET A 94 1.83 0.24 1.13
CA MET A 94 2.54 -0.70 0.24
C MET A 94 3.81 -1.25 0.87
N CYS A 95 4.60 -0.42 1.56
CA CYS A 95 5.81 -0.87 2.24
C CYS A 95 5.54 -1.95 3.30
N ALA A 96 4.45 -1.82 4.07
CA ALA A 96 4.04 -2.87 5.02
C ALA A 96 3.49 -4.11 4.31
N ILE A 97 2.63 -3.93 3.30
CA ILE A 97 1.98 -5.02 2.58
C ILE A 97 3.01 -5.89 1.84
N GLU A 98 4.01 -5.28 1.20
CA GLU A 98 5.09 -5.99 0.53
C GLU A 98 5.81 -6.97 1.46
N ARG A 99 6.18 -6.51 2.67
CA ARG A 99 6.82 -7.37 3.69
C ARG A 99 5.93 -8.53 4.10
N ILE A 100 4.63 -8.27 4.26
CA ILE A 100 3.64 -9.30 4.59
C ILE A 100 3.50 -10.29 3.42
N GLU A 101 3.48 -9.82 2.18
CA GLU A 101 3.36 -10.65 0.98
C GLU A 101 4.53 -11.64 0.85
N VAL A 102 5.76 -11.13 0.96
CA VAL A 102 6.98 -11.96 0.90
C VAL A 102 6.98 -12.98 2.03
N TYR A 103 6.66 -12.56 3.26
CA TYR A 103 6.59 -13.47 4.39
C TYR A 103 5.52 -14.55 4.20
N LEU A 104 4.33 -14.17 3.72
CA LEU A 104 3.22 -15.10 3.50
C LEU A 104 3.56 -16.16 2.44
N ARG A 105 4.18 -15.75 1.31
CA ARG A 105 4.68 -16.69 0.30
C ARG A 105 5.67 -17.67 0.91
N THR A 106 6.63 -17.15 1.68
CA THR A 106 7.67 -17.95 2.33
C THR A 106 7.06 -19.00 3.27
N ILE A 107 6.19 -18.61 4.20
CA ILE A 107 5.61 -19.56 5.16
C ILE A 107 4.70 -20.59 4.48
N ILE A 108 3.92 -20.19 3.47
CA ILE A 108 3.07 -21.14 2.72
C ILE A 108 3.94 -22.13 1.94
N ALA A 109 4.96 -21.65 1.23
CA ALA A 109 5.89 -22.51 0.50
C ALA A 109 6.61 -23.49 1.43
N HIS A 110 7.08 -23.03 2.59
CA HIS A 110 7.75 -23.88 3.56
C HIS A 110 6.82 -24.92 4.20
N GLU A 111 5.63 -24.53 4.67
CA GLU A 111 4.76 -25.48 5.36
C GLU A 111 4.18 -26.54 4.41
N LEU A 112 3.77 -26.16 3.19
CA LEU A 112 3.28 -27.13 2.21
C LEU A 112 4.42 -27.95 1.59
N GLY A 113 5.55 -27.30 1.29
CA GLY A 113 6.71 -27.93 0.65
C GLY A 113 7.45 -28.94 1.52
N ARG A 114 7.25 -28.91 2.86
CA ARG A 114 7.93 -29.77 3.83
C ARG A 114 7.78 -31.27 3.53
N HIS A 115 6.63 -31.67 3.01
CA HIS A 115 6.31 -33.08 2.75
C HIS A 115 6.35 -33.44 1.26
N ASN A 116 6.04 -32.47 0.39
CA ASN A 116 6.04 -32.68 -1.05
C ASN A 116 6.37 -31.34 -1.76
N PRO A 117 7.43 -31.27 -2.58
CA PRO A 117 7.76 -30.08 -3.36
C PRO A 117 6.62 -29.57 -4.24
N LEU A 118 5.73 -30.46 -4.68
CA LEU A 118 4.57 -30.17 -5.54
C LEU A 118 3.24 -30.20 -4.77
N ALA A 119 3.26 -30.02 -3.43
CA ALA A 119 2.07 -30.07 -2.59
C ALA A 119 0.92 -29.17 -3.05
N TYR A 120 1.23 -28.03 -3.69
CA TYR A 120 0.25 -27.09 -4.21
C TYR A 120 -0.57 -27.61 -5.41
N LEU A 121 -0.14 -28.72 -6.03
CA LEU A 121 -0.85 -29.43 -7.09
C LEU A 121 -1.65 -30.64 -6.57
N ASP A 122 -1.36 -31.11 -5.35
CA ASP A 122 -2.04 -32.27 -4.77
C ASP A 122 -3.35 -31.85 -4.10
N LYS A 123 -4.47 -32.32 -4.69
CA LYS A 123 -5.85 -32.06 -4.21
C LYS A 123 -6.06 -32.44 -2.73
N LYS A 124 -5.27 -33.36 -2.15
CA LYS A 124 -5.36 -33.73 -0.72
C LYS A 124 -5.04 -32.57 0.23
N ASN A 125 -4.27 -31.58 -0.23
CA ASN A 125 -3.92 -30.41 0.56
C ASN A 125 -5.02 -29.35 0.64
N PHE A 126 -6.12 -29.55 -0.07
CA PHE A 126 -7.21 -28.58 -0.23
C PHE A 126 -8.50 -29.06 0.41
N SER A 127 -9.36 -28.11 0.78
CA SER A 127 -10.69 -28.40 1.28
C SER A 127 -11.56 -29.00 0.17
N LYS A 128 -12.50 -29.89 0.53
CA LYS A 128 -13.43 -30.49 -0.44
C LYS A 128 -14.25 -29.44 -1.20
N PHE A 129 -14.62 -28.35 -0.53
CA PHE A 129 -15.36 -27.24 -1.13
C PHE A 129 -14.58 -26.56 -2.26
N ALA A 130 -13.25 -26.42 -2.13
CA ALA A 130 -12.44 -25.81 -3.18
C ALA A 130 -12.32 -26.68 -4.45
N LEU A 131 -12.61 -27.99 -4.34
CA LEU A 131 -12.51 -28.95 -5.43
C LEU A 131 -13.83 -29.15 -6.19
N ILE A 132 -14.91 -28.53 -5.72
CA ILE A 132 -16.25 -28.66 -6.30
C ILE A 132 -16.64 -27.28 -6.88
N PRO A 133 -17.17 -27.21 -8.11
CA PRO A 133 -17.70 -25.96 -8.66
C PRO A 133 -18.88 -25.45 -7.83
N ASP A 134 -18.92 -24.13 -7.61
CA ASP A 134 -20.11 -23.48 -7.06
C ASP A 134 -21.27 -23.53 -8.09
N ASP A 135 -22.50 -23.38 -7.60
CA ASP A 135 -23.69 -23.30 -8.45
C ASP A 135 -23.53 -22.25 -9.55
N GLY A 136 -23.67 -22.70 -10.80
CA GLY A 136 -23.55 -21.84 -11.98
C GLY A 136 -22.13 -21.58 -12.46
N LYS A 137 -21.09 -22.14 -11.82
CA LYS A 137 -19.71 -22.14 -12.33
C LYS A 137 -19.36 -23.47 -12.98
N THR A 138 -18.58 -23.40 -14.07
CA THR A 138 -18.06 -24.59 -14.76
C THR A 138 -16.79 -25.15 -14.13
N LEU A 139 -16.00 -24.31 -13.45
CA LEU A 139 -14.74 -24.69 -12.82
C LEU A 139 -14.85 -24.54 -11.31
N SER A 140 -14.23 -25.46 -10.58
CA SER A 140 -13.98 -25.33 -9.15
C SER A 140 -12.97 -24.20 -8.87
N ASP A 141 -12.94 -23.75 -7.62
CA ASP A 141 -11.96 -22.75 -7.18
C ASP A 141 -10.52 -23.22 -7.40
N PHE A 142 -10.24 -24.51 -7.16
CA PHE A 142 -8.94 -25.12 -7.39
C PHE A 142 -8.55 -25.12 -8.87
N GLU A 143 -9.45 -25.51 -9.76
CA GLU A 143 -9.20 -25.51 -11.21
C GLU A 143 -9.01 -24.09 -11.74
N SER A 144 -9.83 -23.14 -11.29
CA SER A 144 -9.68 -21.72 -11.63
C SER A 144 -8.31 -21.18 -11.17
N TRP A 145 -7.90 -21.53 -9.95
CA TRP A 145 -6.60 -21.16 -9.42
C TRP A 145 -5.45 -21.83 -10.19
N GLN A 146 -5.58 -23.10 -10.55
CA GLN A 146 -4.58 -23.83 -11.33
C GLN A 146 -4.37 -23.20 -12.71
N ASN A 147 -5.46 -22.88 -13.42
CA ASN A 147 -5.38 -22.15 -14.69
C ASN A 147 -4.65 -20.81 -14.53
N LYS A 148 -4.94 -20.08 -13.45
CA LYS A 148 -4.26 -18.81 -13.17
C LYS A 148 -2.78 -19.02 -12.84
N HIS A 149 -2.46 -20.03 -12.05
CA HIS A 149 -1.11 -20.43 -11.70
C HIS A 149 -0.29 -20.74 -12.96
N GLU A 150 -0.82 -21.55 -13.88
CA GLU A 150 -0.15 -21.90 -15.13
C GLU A 150 0.08 -20.69 -16.03
N SER A 151 -0.88 -19.76 -16.14
CA SER A 151 -0.71 -18.48 -16.83
C SER A 151 0.42 -17.66 -16.21
N LEU A 152 0.47 -17.55 -14.88
CA LEU A 152 1.53 -16.81 -14.18
C LEU A 152 2.91 -17.42 -14.38
N LEU A 153 3.04 -18.75 -14.40
CA LEU A 153 4.31 -19.41 -14.69
C LEU A 153 4.78 -19.14 -16.13
N LYS A 154 3.87 -19.23 -17.11
CA LYS A 154 4.18 -18.96 -18.53
C LYS A 154 4.56 -17.50 -18.78
N GLU A 155 3.93 -16.58 -18.07
CA GLU A 155 4.20 -15.13 -18.17
C GLU A 155 5.43 -14.70 -17.34
N SER A 156 5.93 -15.57 -16.46
CA SER A 156 7.03 -15.25 -15.55
C SER A 156 8.32 -14.95 -16.30
N ARG A 157 9.03 -13.92 -15.84
CA ARG A 157 10.35 -13.55 -16.35
C ARG A 157 11.49 -14.00 -15.44
N GLU A 158 11.17 -14.61 -14.29
CA GLU A 158 12.14 -15.09 -13.31
C GLU A 158 12.99 -16.23 -13.86
N GLU A 159 14.31 -16.09 -13.75
CA GLU A 159 15.28 -17.03 -14.31
C GLU A 159 15.11 -18.45 -13.73
N SER A 160 14.85 -18.52 -12.43
CA SER A 160 14.62 -19.78 -11.73
C SER A 160 13.41 -20.53 -12.30
N ILE A 161 12.34 -19.83 -12.68
CA ILE A 161 11.13 -20.44 -13.26
C ILE A 161 11.39 -20.85 -14.71
N LYS A 162 11.97 -19.95 -15.52
CA LYS A 162 12.30 -20.24 -16.93
C LYS A 162 13.16 -21.47 -17.08
N SER A 163 14.23 -21.57 -16.28
CA SER A 163 15.14 -22.70 -16.29
C SER A 163 14.41 -24.03 -16.05
N HIS A 164 13.45 -24.08 -15.13
CA HIS A 164 12.65 -25.30 -14.91
C HIS A 164 11.76 -25.64 -16.10
N ILE A 165 11.10 -24.64 -16.69
CA ILE A 165 10.22 -24.83 -17.86
C ILE A 165 11.02 -25.34 -19.07
N GLU A 166 12.14 -24.68 -19.39
CA GLU A 166 12.98 -25.00 -20.55
C GLU A 166 13.65 -26.38 -20.42
N THR A 167 14.02 -26.78 -19.20
CA THR A 167 14.61 -28.10 -18.94
C THR A 167 13.58 -29.19 -18.66
N GLY A 168 12.27 -28.87 -18.70
CA GLY A 168 11.18 -29.80 -18.41
C GLY A 168 11.17 -30.33 -16.97
N LYS A 169 11.79 -29.61 -16.03
CA LYS A 169 11.84 -29.99 -14.61
C LYS A 169 10.55 -29.57 -13.89
N PRO A 170 10.04 -30.40 -12.96
CA PRO A 170 8.92 -29.99 -12.12
C PRO A 170 9.30 -28.77 -11.27
N ILE A 171 8.40 -27.80 -11.14
CA ILE A 171 8.66 -26.54 -10.41
C ILE A 171 8.24 -26.70 -8.95
N PRO A 172 9.17 -26.71 -7.98
CA PRO A 172 8.83 -26.79 -6.57
C PRO A 172 8.06 -25.56 -6.08
N ILE A 173 7.30 -25.71 -5.01
CA ILE A 173 6.44 -24.64 -4.48
C ILE A 173 7.20 -23.35 -4.12
N TRP A 174 8.43 -23.46 -3.60
CA TRP A 174 9.28 -22.31 -3.26
C TRP A 174 9.87 -21.59 -4.50
N VAL A 175 9.80 -22.22 -5.67
CA VAL A 175 10.12 -21.56 -6.95
C VAL A 175 8.83 -21.01 -7.57
N ALA A 176 7.76 -21.81 -7.57
CA ALA A 176 6.46 -21.42 -8.11
C ALA A 176 5.87 -20.19 -7.42
N CYS A 177 6.08 -20.02 -6.12
CA CYS A 177 5.51 -18.91 -5.36
C CYS A 177 6.02 -17.53 -5.80
N GLU A 178 7.19 -17.46 -6.44
CA GLU A 178 7.76 -16.20 -6.94
C GLU A 178 6.92 -15.60 -8.08
N ALA A 179 6.16 -16.41 -8.83
CA ALA A 179 5.24 -15.93 -9.86
C ALA A 179 3.90 -15.41 -9.31
N TRP A 180 3.56 -15.68 -8.04
CA TRP A 180 2.22 -15.44 -7.52
C TRP A 180 2.05 -14.03 -6.99
N ASN A 181 1.09 -13.25 -7.52
CA ASN A 181 0.68 -12.02 -6.85
C ASN A 181 -0.07 -12.30 -5.54
N PHE A 182 -0.21 -11.27 -4.68
CA PHE A 182 -0.95 -11.37 -3.41
C PHE A 182 -2.32 -12.05 -3.53
N GLY A 183 -3.09 -11.75 -4.59
CA GLY A 183 -4.39 -12.35 -4.82
C GLY A 183 -4.33 -13.86 -5.02
N THR A 184 -3.35 -14.34 -5.79
CA THR A 184 -3.10 -15.78 -6.00
C THR A 184 -2.72 -16.47 -4.70
N VAL A 185 -1.88 -15.85 -3.88
CA VAL A 185 -1.46 -16.38 -2.56
C VAL A 185 -2.64 -16.41 -1.58
N SER A 186 -3.41 -15.33 -1.51
CA SER A 186 -4.61 -15.23 -0.67
C SER A 186 -5.66 -16.27 -1.07
N LYS A 187 -5.87 -16.49 -2.37
CA LYS A 187 -6.80 -17.51 -2.85
C LYS A 187 -6.31 -18.91 -2.53
N LEU A 188 -5.02 -19.20 -2.74
CA LEU A 188 -4.41 -20.48 -2.36
C LEU A 188 -4.68 -20.79 -0.88
N TYR A 189 -4.35 -19.87 0.02
CA TYR A 189 -4.60 -20.03 1.46
C TYR A 189 -6.07 -20.35 1.77
N SER A 190 -7.02 -19.63 1.17
CA SER A 190 -8.44 -19.84 1.44
C SER A 190 -8.95 -21.21 1.01
N MET A 191 -8.28 -21.86 0.04
CA MET A 191 -8.65 -23.18 -0.47
C MET A 191 -8.02 -24.32 0.32
N LEU A 192 -6.93 -24.08 1.07
CA LEU A 192 -6.23 -25.11 1.83
C LEU A 192 -7.16 -25.84 2.80
N ASN A 193 -6.86 -27.10 3.07
CA ASN A 193 -7.57 -27.85 4.10
C ASN A 193 -7.31 -27.24 5.50
N GLY A 194 -8.15 -27.59 6.47
CA GLY A 194 -8.08 -26.99 7.81
C GLY A 194 -6.74 -27.23 8.53
N ALA A 195 -6.08 -28.36 8.27
CA ALA A 195 -4.78 -28.66 8.86
C ALA A 195 -3.69 -27.71 8.33
N ASN A 196 -3.62 -27.55 7.00
CA ASN A 196 -2.67 -26.65 6.36
C ASN A 196 -2.94 -25.19 6.70
N GLN A 197 -4.21 -24.75 6.73
CA GLN A 197 -4.57 -23.40 7.18
C GLN A 197 -4.11 -23.14 8.62
N LYS A 198 -4.28 -24.14 9.50
CA LYS A 198 -3.85 -24.05 10.90
C LYS A 198 -2.34 -23.85 11.02
N LEU A 199 -1.52 -24.56 10.25
CA LEU A 199 -0.07 -24.37 10.27
C LEU A 199 0.32 -22.92 9.96
N ILE A 200 -0.31 -22.31 8.95
CA ILE A 200 -0.07 -20.91 8.58
C ILE A 200 -0.57 -19.94 9.67
N CYS A 201 -1.73 -20.22 10.26
CA CYS A 201 -2.28 -19.44 11.38
C CYS A 201 -1.32 -19.44 12.58
N ASP A 202 -0.77 -20.61 12.93
CA ASP A 202 0.15 -20.77 14.05
C ASP A 202 1.45 -19.97 13.80
N ARG A 203 1.97 -19.93 12.56
CA ARG A 203 3.13 -19.08 12.18
C ARG A 203 2.86 -17.58 12.33
N LEU A 204 1.61 -17.15 12.13
CA LEU A 204 1.17 -15.76 12.30
C LEU A 204 0.77 -15.44 13.75
N GLY A 205 0.76 -16.44 14.64
CA GLY A 205 0.33 -16.30 16.04
C GLY A 205 -1.17 -16.01 16.18
N ILE A 206 -1.99 -16.58 15.30
CA ILE A 206 -3.44 -16.39 15.25
C ILE A 206 -4.12 -17.75 15.38
N ASP A 207 -5.14 -17.83 16.21
CA ASP A 207 -5.86 -19.08 16.53
C ASP A 207 -7.07 -19.34 15.62
N ASN A 208 -7.48 -18.34 14.84
CA ASN A 208 -8.71 -18.35 14.06
C ASN A 208 -8.44 -18.14 12.56
N ARG A 209 -8.68 -19.19 11.77
CA ARG A 209 -8.48 -19.19 10.31
C ARG A 209 -9.33 -18.16 9.57
N GLN A 210 -10.55 -17.89 10.04
CA GLN A 210 -11.46 -16.91 9.42
C GLN A 210 -10.95 -15.48 9.59
N VAL A 211 -10.19 -15.21 10.67
CA VAL A 211 -9.51 -13.92 10.87
C VAL A 211 -8.45 -13.70 9.80
N ILE A 212 -7.62 -14.71 9.52
CA ILE A 212 -6.60 -14.62 8.46
C ILE A 212 -7.25 -14.44 7.08
N ASP A 213 -8.26 -15.24 6.74
CA ASP A 213 -8.98 -15.08 5.46
C ASP A 213 -9.54 -13.66 5.30
N ASN A 214 -10.18 -13.13 6.35
CA ASN A 214 -10.69 -11.77 6.37
C ASN A 214 -9.59 -10.72 6.15
N TRP A 215 -8.43 -10.89 6.80
CA TRP A 215 -7.30 -9.98 6.69
C TRP A 215 -6.68 -10.03 5.30
N LEU A 216 -6.43 -11.22 4.74
CA LEU A 216 -5.83 -11.36 3.41
C LEU A 216 -6.71 -10.76 2.31
N ILE A 217 -8.04 -10.90 2.41
CA ILE A 217 -8.98 -10.25 1.49
C ILE A 217 -8.90 -8.72 1.59
N ASN A 218 -8.83 -8.19 2.81
CA ASN A 218 -8.69 -6.75 3.02
C ASN A 218 -7.34 -6.22 2.52
N ILE A 219 -6.25 -6.93 2.82
CA ILE A 219 -4.90 -6.58 2.37
C ILE A 219 -4.86 -6.59 0.84
N ASN A 220 -5.35 -7.63 0.17
CA ASN A 220 -5.38 -7.70 -1.29
C ASN A 220 -6.14 -6.51 -1.90
N GLY A 221 -7.34 -6.21 -1.38
CA GLY A 221 -8.12 -5.10 -1.93
C GLY A 221 -7.52 -3.72 -1.67
N ILE A 222 -6.89 -3.50 -0.52
CA ILE A 222 -6.19 -2.23 -0.24
C ILE A 222 -4.89 -2.12 -1.02
N ARG A 223 -4.13 -3.22 -1.17
CA ARG A 223 -2.97 -3.32 -2.06
C ARG A 223 -3.36 -2.93 -3.48
N ASN A 224 -4.47 -3.46 -4.01
CA ASN A 224 -4.94 -3.12 -5.35
C ASN A 224 -5.38 -1.66 -5.44
N ARG A 225 -6.05 -1.10 -4.42
CA ARG A 225 -6.32 0.35 -4.38
C ARG A 225 -5.02 1.16 -4.44
N CYS A 226 -3.99 0.76 -3.72
CA CYS A 226 -2.69 1.43 -3.74
C CYS A 226 -2.02 1.35 -5.12
N ALA A 227 -2.00 0.15 -5.72
CA ALA A 227 -1.39 -0.11 -7.04
C ALA A 227 -2.11 0.65 -8.16
N HIS A 228 -3.44 0.79 -8.08
CA HIS A 228 -4.22 1.60 -9.02
C HIS A 228 -4.28 3.08 -8.65
N HIS A 229 -3.46 3.53 -7.69
CA HIS A 229 -3.41 4.93 -7.21
C HIS A 229 -4.78 5.50 -6.79
N SER A 230 -5.67 4.63 -6.33
CA SER A 230 -6.99 4.99 -5.83
C SER A 230 -6.89 5.54 -4.42
N ARG A 231 -7.80 6.45 -4.07
CA ARG A 231 -7.89 7.02 -2.71
C ARG A 231 -8.09 5.90 -1.69
N VAL A 232 -7.30 5.90 -0.61
CA VAL A 232 -7.42 4.94 0.51
C VAL A 232 -8.09 5.60 1.71
N CYS A 233 -7.84 6.89 1.94
CA CYS A 233 -8.50 7.68 2.97
C CYS A 233 -10.02 7.74 2.74
N ASN A 234 -10.76 7.78 3.85
CA ASN A 234 -12.23 7.97 3.88
C ASN A 234 -12.97 6.97 2.97
N ARG A 235 -12.44 5.76 2.83
CA ARG A 235 -13.12 4.63 2.19
C ARG A 235 -13.23 3.50 3.20
N PRO A 236 -14.36 2.77 3.19
CA PRO A 236 -14.47 1.58 4.01
C PRO A 236 -13.46 0.52 3.56
N ASN A 237 -13.09 -0.34 4.50
CA ASN A 237 -12.39 -1.58 4.24
C ASN A 237 -13.22 -2.48 3.31
N ILE A 238 -12.56 -3.47 2.70
CA ILE A 238 -13.23 -4.39 1.76
C ILE A 238 -14.26 -5.23 2.48
N ARG A 239 -13.93 -5.65 3.71
CA ARG A 239 -14.83 -6.28 4.67
C ARG A 239 -14.56 -5.66 6.03
N THR A 240 -15.58 -5.63 6.90
CA THR A 240 -15.36 -5.36 8.33
C THR A 240 -14.27 -6.29 8.84
N LEU A 241 -13.24 -5.72 9.47
CA LEU A 241 -12.13 -6.52 9.99
C LEU A 241 -12.61 -7.42 11.13
N MET A 242 -12.17 -8.68 11.10
CA MET A 242 -12.31 -9.60 12.23
C MET A 242 -11.07 -9.50 13.14
N LEU A 243 -11.24 -9.70 14.44
CA LEU A 243 -10.14 -9.69 15.40
C LEU A 243 -9.97 -11.07 16.04
N PRO A 244 -8.72 -11.48 16.35
CA PRO A 244 -8.49 -12.67 17.17
C PRO A 244 -8.98 -12.44 18.61
N LYS A 245 -9.25 -13.52 19.35
CA LYS A 245 -9.94 -13.41 20.64
C LYS A 245 -9.08 -12.90 21.81
N LEU A 246 -7.77 -12.73 21.67
CA LEU A 246 -6.88 -12.31 22.77
C LEU A 246 -5.68 -11.49 22.27
N GLY A 247 -5.07 -10.72 23.18
CA GLY A 247 -3.76 -10.07 22.98
C GLY A 247 -3.83 -8.60 22.59
N PHE A 248 -2.94 -8.19 21.67
CA PHE A 248 -2.71 -6.81 21.23
C PHE A 248 -4.01 -6.02 20.97
N PHE A 249 -4.97 -6.61 20.26
CA PHE A 249 -6.20 -5.93 19.86
C PHE A 249 -7.15 -5.60 21.03
N ASN A 250 -7.07 -6.31 22.16
CA ASN A 250 -7.91 -6.03 23.33
C ASN A 250 -7.57 -4.66 23.95
N THR A 251 -6.32 -4.21 23.80
CA THR A 251 -5.88 -2.91 24.33
C THR A 251 -6.38 -1.72 23.50
N LEU A 252 -6.75 -1.96 22.24
CA LEU A 252 -7.07 -0.92 21.27
C LEU A 252 -8.53 -0.46 21.30
N LYS A 253 -9.41 -1.20 21.99
CA LYS A 253 -10.86 -0.92 22.09
C LYS A 253 -11.52 -0.63 20.72
N LEU A 254 -11.20 -1.43 19.70
CA LEU A 254 -11.72 -1.24 18.34
C LEU A 254 -13.19 -1.66 18.24
N GLY A 255 -14.06 -0.73 17.85
CA GLY A 255 -15.46 -0.99 17.55
C GLY A 255 -15.72 -1.24 16.06
N SER A 256 -16.99 -1.44 15.71
CA SER A 256 -17.41 -1.65 14.31
C SER A 256 -17.04 -0.48 13.39
N ALA A 257 -17.04 0.76 13.91
CA ALA A 257 -16.68 1.93 13.14
C ALA A 257 -15.20 1.95 12.75
N GLU A 258 -14.31 1.54 13.66
CA GLU A 258 -12.86 1.49 13.46
C GLU A 258 -12.47 0.30 12.55
N LEU A 259 -13.09 -0.86 12.77
CA LEU A 259 -12.85 -2.10 12.01
C LEU A 259 -13.30 -2.01 10.55
N ASN A 260 -14.23 -1.10 10.26
CA ASN A 260 -14.65 -0.78 8.89
C ASN A 260 -13.77 0.27 8.21
N LYS A 261 -12.78 0.85 8.90
CA LYS A 261 -11.99 1.97 8.40
C LYS A 261 -10.48 1.71 8.47
N LEU A 262 -9.74 2.67 7.92
CA LEU A 262 -8.29 2.60 7.76
C LEU A 262 -7.55 2.41 9.10
N TYR A 263 -7.99 3.02 10.19
CA TYR A 263 -7.35 2.83 11.50
C TYR A 263 -7.32 1.36 11.94
N GLY A 264 -8.46 0.65 11.84
CA GLY A 264 -8.49 -0.79 12.12
C GLY A 264 -7.54 -1.57 11.21
N PHE A 265 -7.45 -1.19 9.93
CA PHE A 265 -6.54 -1.82 8.98
C PHE A 265 -5.05 -1.58 9.33
N ILE A 266 -4.70 -0.37 9.75
CA ILE A 266 -3.36 -0.02 10.24
C ILE A 266 -2.99 -0.89 11.45
N CYS A 267 -3.93 -1.13 12.37
CA CYS A 267 -3.70 -1.99 13.53
C CYS A 267 -3.38 -3.44 13.11
N VAL A 268 -4.10 -3.96 12.12
CA VAL A 268 -3.85 -5.30 11.55
C VAL A 268 -2.48 -5.38 10.88
N LEU A 269 -2.15 -4.39 10.03
CA LEU A 269 -0.84 -4.34 9.39
C LEU A 269 0.29 -4.24 10.41
N TRP A 270 0.13 -3.42 11.46
CA TRP A 270 1.14 -3.31 12.51
C TRP A 270 1.33 -4.62 13.26
N PHE A 271 0.24 -5.32 13.60
CA PHE A 271 0.33 -6.63 14.23
C PHE A 271 1.17 -7.60 13.38
N LEU A 272 0.91 -7.68 12.08
CA LEU A 272 1.66 -8.56 11.18
C LEU A 272 3.12 -8.10 10.98
N VAL A 273 3.34 -6.81 10.74
CA VAL A 273 4.68 -6.24 10.52
C VAL A 273 5.56 -6.41 11.75
N SER A 274 5.04 -6.18 12.95
CA SER A 274 5.80 -6.34 14.21
C SER A 274 6.17 -7.79 14.51
N LYS A 275 5.37 -8.76 14.03
CA LYS A 275 5.71 -10.19 14.07
C LYS A 275 6.82 -10.56 13.08
N ILE A 276 6.80 -9.96 11.89
CA ILE A 276 7.81 -10.20 10.84
C ILE A 276 9.15 -9.53 11.20
N GLY A 277 9.12 -8.30 11.69
CA GLY A 277 10.31 -7.52 12.01
C GLY A 277 10.10 -6.63 13.23
N GLN A 278 10.61 -7.08 14.38
CA GLN A 278 10.40 -6.40 15.67
C GLN A 278 11.04 -5.00 15.74
N SER A 279 12.07 -4.74 14.93
CA SER A 279 12.73 -3.43 14.81
C SER A 279 12.04 -2.46 13.86
N SER A 280 10.91 -2.84 13.25
CA SER A 280 10.21 -1.99 12.28
C SER A 280 9.71 -0.68 12.91
N ASN A 281 10.08 0.44 12.32
CA ASN A 281 9.58 1.77 12.65
C ASN A 281 8.36 2.20 11.80
N TRP A 282 7.71 1.26 11.09
CA TRP A 282 6.60 1.55 10.18
C TRP A 282 5.45 2.29 10.86
N ILE A 283 5.08 1.87 12.08
CA ILE A 283 3.98 2.50 12.82
C ILE A 283 4.30 3.95 13.23
N CYS A 284 5.57 4.27 13.46
CA CYS A 284 6.02 5.64 13.74
C CYS A 284 5.83 6.53 12.51
N ARG A 285 6.21 6.06 11.32
CA ARG A 285 6.00 6.81 10.07
C ARG A 285 4.52 7.04 9.76
N ILE A 286 3.67 6.05 10.04
CA ILE A 286 2.22 6.21 9.94
C ILE A 286 1.71 7.25 10.94
N ALA A 287 2.15 7.19 12.20
CA ALA A 287 1.77 8.16 13.22
C ALA A 287 2.19 9.58 12.82
N ASP A 288 3.44 9.77 12.39
CA ASP A 288 3.96 11.06 11.93
C ASP A 288 3.18 11.59 10.73
N LEU A 289 2.82 10.70 9.79
CA LEU A 289 2.02 11.08 8.63
C LEU A 289 0.63 11.56 9.04
N VAL A 290 -0.04 10.82 9.94
CA VAL A 290 -1.39 11.16 10.45
C VAL A 290 -1.36 12.46 11.25
N ASP A 291 -0.33 12.69 12.07
CA ASP A 291 -0.18 13.93 12.85
C ASP A 291 0.00 15.15 11.94
N ASN A 292 0.64 14.97 10.78
CA ASN A 292 0.81 16.00 9.76
C ASN A 292 -0.30 15.99 8.69
N MET A 293 -1.48 15.44 8.99
CA MET A 293 -2.61 15.42 8.06
C MET A 293 -3.04 16.86 7.70
N PRO A 294 -3.19 17.17 6.40
CA PRO A 294 -3.58 18.52 5.98
C PRO A 294 -5.02 18.82 6.37
N LYS A 295 -5.31 20.11 6.59
CA LYS A 295 -6.69 20.59 6.76
C LYS A 295 -7.35 20.69 5.38
N ALA A 296 -8.29 19.81 5.11
CA ALA A 296 -9.05 19.81 3.86
C ALA A 296 -10.53 19.51 4.12
N ALA A 297 -11.42 20.18 3.38
CA ALA A 297 -12.85 19.96 3.51
C ALA A 297 -13.21 18.48 3.25
N GLY A 298 -13.87 17.85 4.22
CA GLY A 298 -14.25 16.44 4.14
C GLY A 298 -13.14 15.43 4.41
N LEU A 299 -11.96 15.88 4.88
CA LEU A 299 -10.93 15.05 5.51
C LEU A 299 -10.91 15.30 7.02
N ASN A 300 -11.13 14.25 7.81
CA ASN A 300 -10.96 14.30 9.26
C ASN A 300 -10.49 12.95 9.80
N PHE A 301 -10.02 12.95 11.05
CA PHE A 301 -9.53 11.74 11.71
C PHE A 301 -10.61 10.66 11.84
N LYS A 302 -11.84 11.06 12.21
CA LYS A 302 -12.99 10.17 12.38
C LYS A 302 -13.41 9.46 11.08
N SER A 303 -13.24 10.09 9.93
CA SER A 303 -13.55 9.49 8.62
C SER A 303 -12.54 8.41 8.23
N MET A 304 -11.34 8.41 8.82
CA MET A 304 -10.35 7.33 8.73
C MET A 304 -10.42 6.32 9.89
N GLY A 305 -11.27 6.58 10.89
CA GLY A 305 -11.49 5.70 12.05
C GLY A 305 -10.61 6.03 13.24
N PHE A 306 -9.91 7.15 13.24
CA PHE A 306 -9.19 7.65 14.41
C PHE A 306 -10.12 8.45 15.33
N GLY A 307 -9.69 8.64 16.59
CA GLY A 307 -10.34 9.57 17.52
C GLY A 307 -10.10 11.04 17.14
N GLU A 308 -10.70 11.97 17.89
CA GLU A 308 -10.59 13.41 17.60
C GLU A 308 -9.16 13.94 17.70
N GLY A 309 -8.33 13.35 18.57
CA GLY A 309 -6.93 13.73 18.78
C GLY A 309 -5.92 13.18 17.76
N GLY A 310 -6.36 12.52 16.69
CA GLY A 310 -5.47 11.96 15.68
C GLY A 310 -4.96 10.56 16.01
N PHE A 311 -3.69 10.27 15.70
CA PHE A 311 -3.11 8.95 15.94
C PHE A 311 -2.95 8.69 17.44
N PRO A 312 -3.48 7.58 18.00
CA PRO A 312 -3.47 7.35 19.44
C PRO A 312 -2.12 6.81 19.94
N ARG A 313 -1.07 7.65 19.92
CA ARG A 313 0.33 7.27 20.24
C ARG A 313 0.49 6.50 21.55
N LYS A 314 -0.28 6.85 22.60
CA LYS A 314 -0.29 6.16 23.90
C LYS A 314 -0.62 4.66 23.82
N LEU A 315 -1.35 4.23 22.80
CA LEU A 315 -1.68 2.81 22.57
C LEU A 315 -0.58 2.07 21.78
N PHE A 316 0.40 2.81 21.26
CA PHE A 316 1.51 2.32 20.46
C PHE A 316 2.82 2.87 21.03
N PRO A 317 3.36 2.30 22.13
CA PRO A 317 4.55 2.83 22.82
C PRO A 317 5.79 3.00 21.92
N GLN A 318 5.85 2.28 20.80
CA GLN A 318 6.89 2.41 19.79
C GLN A 318 6.94 3.82 19.17
N THR A 319 5.81 4.51 19.19
CA THR A 319 5.62 5.87 18.64
C THR A 319 5.93 6.99 19.65
N ASP A 320 6.12 6.63 20.93
CA ASP A 320 6.50 7.56 22.00
C ASP A 320 8.03 7.72 22.14
N LYS A 321 8.81 6.98 21.35
CA LYS A 321 10.21 7.32 21.16
C LYS A 321 10.24 8.71 20.53
N LYS A 322 10.62 9.72 21.33
CA LYS A 322 11.16 10.99 20.81
C LYS A 322 11.99 10.63 19.58
N PRO A 323 11.93 11.38 18.47
CA PRO A 323 13.00 11.27 17.50
C PRO A 323 14.27 11.31 18.36
N SER A 324 15.12 10.27 18.27
CA SER A 324 16.52 10.48 18.64
C SER A 324 16.82 11.79 17.93
N PRO A 325 17.15 12.88 18.64
CA PRO A 325 17.44 14.13 17.95
C PRO A 325 18.36 13.69 16.84
N ALA A 326 17.91 13.86 15.58
CA ALA A 326 18.84 13.69 14.48
C ALA A 326 20.01 14.50 14.98
N LYS A 327 21.15 13.83 15.32
CA LYS A 327 22.32 14.52 15.88
C LYS A 327 22.38 15.76 15.02
N SER A 328 22.19 16.93 15.65
CA SER A 328 22.27 18.18 14.93
C SER A 328 23.47 18.01 14.02
N ILE A 329 23.29 18.24 12.72
CA ILE A 329 24.37 18.15 11.75
C ILE A 329 25.30 19.32 12.09
N GLU A 330 26.00 19.17 13.20
CA GLU A 330 26.99 20.00 13.85
C GLU A 330 28.18 19.07 14.07
N GLN A 331 28.57 18.44 12.96
CA GLN A 331 29.88 17.87 12.71
C GLN A 331 29.81 17.30 11.30
N MET A 332 30.02 18.13 10.30
CA MET A 332 30.66 17.67 9.07
C MET A 332 31.27 18.84 8.29
N PRO A 333 32.41 19.40 8.77
CA PRO A 333 33.35 20.13 7.90
C PRO A 333 33.76 19.30 6.67
N LEU A 334 33.55 17.97 6.70
CA LEU A 334 33.80 17.05 5.61
C LEU A 334 32.77 17.09 4.46
N LEU A 335 31.49 17.42 4.71
CA LEU A 335 30.46 17.42 3.65
C LEU A 335 30.61 18.65 2.75
N ASP A 336 30.86 19.82 3.34
CA ASP A 336 31.09 21.05 2.58
C ASP A 336 32.38 20.97 1.75
N ASP A 337 33.42 20.31 2.28
CA ASP A 337 34.66 20.05 1.54
C ASP A 337 34.43 19.06 0.38
N LEU A 338 33.55 18.06 0.58
CA LEU A 338 33.14 17.14 -0.49
C LEU A 338 32.28 17.84 -1.56
N PHE A 339 31.32 18.68 -1.17
CA PHE A 339 30.49 19.42 -2.12
C PHE A 339 31.32 20.42 -2.92
N LYS A 340 32.29 21.11 -2.30
CA LYS A 340 33.24 21.97 -3.02
C LYS A 340 34.10 21.19 -4.02
N LYS A 341 34.56 19.99 -3.66
CA LYS A 341 35.32 19.13 -4.59
C LYS A 341 34.46 18.65 -5.76
N VAL A 342 33.19 18.33 -5.51
CA VAL A 342 32.24 17.93 -6.57
C VAL A 342 31.90 19.11 -7.48
N GLU A 343 31.69 20.31 -6.94
CA GLU A 343 31.50 21.53 -7.75
C GLU A 343 32.73 21.84 -8.62
N LEU A 344 33.94 21.72 -8.07
CA LEU A 344 35.20 21.88 -8.80
C LEU A 344 35.35 20.88 -9.95
N ILE A 345 34.94 19.62 -9.75
CA ILE A 345 34.95 18.58 -10.80
C ILE A 345 33.85 18.83 -11.84
N SER A 346 32.67 19.29 -11.42
CA SER A 346 31.56 19.60 -12.33
C SER A 346 31.77 20.85 -13.19
N ALA A 347 32.66 21.75 -12.76
CA ALA A 347 33.05 22.95 -13.47
C ALA A 347 34.19 22.74 -14.48
N GLN A 348 34.81 21.56 -14.50
CA GLN A 348 35.77 21.19 -15.55
C GLN A 348 35.01 20.80 -16.82
N ASP A 349 35.35 21.44 -17.93
CA ASP A 349 34.77 21.14 -19.24
C ASP A 349 35.35 19.80 -19.75
N ILE A 350 34.61 18.72 -19.49
CA ILE A 350 34.99 17.33 -19.80
C ILE A 350 34.95 17.04 -21.31
N SER A 351 34.68 18.04 -22.14
CA SER A 351 34.67 17.93 -23.60
C SER A 351 36.04 18.16 -24.24
N ILE A 352 37.05 18.58 -23.48
CA ILE A 352 38.33 19.06 -24.03
C ILE A 352 39.40 17.95 -24.13
N GLU A 353 39.32 16.86 -23.37
CA GLU A 353 40.18 15.67 -23.54
C GLU A 353 39.42 14.38 -23.16
N PRO A 354 39.74 13.21 -23.78
CA PRO A 354 39.07 11.96 -23.45
C PRO A 354 39.39 11.56 -22.01
N PHE A 355 38.42 11.74 -21.12
CA PHE A 355 38.52 11.33 -19.72
C PHE A 355 38.36 9.81 -19.63
N ASP A 356 39.48 9.10 -19.64
CA ASP A 356 39.49 7.63 -19.50
C ASP A 356 39.32 7.27 -18.02
N VAL A 357 38.19 6.63 -17.67
CA VAL A 357 37.91 6.20 -16.30
C VAL A 357 38.79 5.00 -15.98
N THR A 358 39.99 5.27 -15.46
CA THR A 358 40.91 4.22 -15.01
C THR A 358 40.38 3.47 -13.79
N ASP A 359 40.83 2.23 -13.60
CA ASP A 359 40.48 1.39 -12.45
C ASP A 359 40.76 2.08 -11.10
N GLN A 360 41.77 2.95 -11.03
CA GLN A 360 42.07 3.77 -9.84
C GLN A 360 40.95 4.76 -9.46
N HIS A 361 40.20 5.28 -10.44
CA HIS A 361 39.06 6.15 -10.18
C HIS A 361 37.88 5.35 -9.62
N ILE A 362 37.66 4.14 -10.13
CA ILE A 362 36.62 3.23 -9.64
C ILE A 362 36.97 2.76 -8.22
N GLU A 363 38.23 2.42 -7.95
CA GLU A 363 38.69 2.04 -6.60
C GLU A 363 38.50 3.18 -5.60
N LYS A 364 38.82 4.43 -5.95
CA LYS A 364 38.57 5.60 -5.08
C LYS A 364 37.09 5.80 -4.77
N LEU A 365 36.20 5.58 -5.75
CA LEU A 365 34.75 5.69 -5.54
C LEU A 365 34.23 4.57 -4.63
N ILE A 366 34.73 3.35 -4.80
CA ILE A 366 34.41 2.21 -3.93
C ILE A 366 34.92 2.47 -2.50
N GLU A 367 36.12 2.99 -2.35
CA GLU A 367 36.69 3.31 -1.03
C GLU A 367 35.88 4.40 -0.31
N LEU A 368 35.42 5.42 -1.04
CA LEU A 368 34.51 6.45 -0.51
C LEU A 368 33.14 5.88 -0.12
N ALA A 369 32.58 4.99 -0.93
CA ALA A 369 31.33 4.32 -0.64
C ALA A 369 31.43 3.42 0.60
N MET A 370 32.52 2.68 0.75
CA MET A 370 32.80 1.87 1.93
C MET A 370 33.00 2.73 3.19
N LYS A 371 33.70 3.87 3.09
CA LYS A 371 33.82 4.83 4.19
C LYS A 371 32.45 5.39 4.61
N LEU A 372 31.59 5.74 3.65
CA LEU A 372 30.22 6.19 3.92
C LEU A 372 29.35 5.10 4.59
N GLU A 373 29.49 3.83 4.20
CA GLU A 373 28.82 2.71 4.87
C GLU A 373 29.35 2.46 6.29
N SER A 374 30.66 2.60 6.50
CA SER A 374 31.27 2.45 7.83
C SER A 374 30.79 3.52 8.81
N ILE A 375 30.64 4.77 8.34
CA ILE A 375 30.07 5.87 9.12
C ILE A 375 28.60 5.57 9.45
N LYS A 376 27.83 5.07 8.49
CA LYS A 376 26.43 4.66 8.74
C LYS A 376 26.28 3.51 9.74
N LYS A 377 27.24 2.58 9.80
CA LYS A 377 27.26 1.47 10.78
C LYS A 377 27.73 1.90 12.17
N ALA A 378 28.57 2.94 12.28
CA ALA A 378 29.01 3.47 13.57
C ALA A 378 27.92 4.33 14.26
N ASP A 379 26.91 4.79 13.51
CA ASP A 379 25.78 5.60 14.00
C ASP A 379 24.46 4.80 14.15
N SER A 380 24.49 3.47 13.97
CA SER A 380 23.36 2.53 14.24
C SER A 380 23.59 1.73 15.50
#